data_AF-A0A3D3SBV1-F1
#
_entry.id   AF-A0A3D3SBV1-F1
#
_cell.length_a   1.000
_cell.length_b   1.000
_cell.length_c   1.000
_cell.angle_alpha   90.00
_cell.angle_beta   90.00
_cell.angle_gamma   90.00
#
_symmetry.space_group_name_H-M   'P 1'
#
loop_
_entity.id
_entity.type
_entity.pdbx_description
1 polymer ?
#
loop_
_entity_poly.entity_id
_entity_poly.type
_entity_poly.pdbx_seq_one_letter_code
_entity_poly.pdbx_strand_id
1 'polypeptide(L)'
;MHSYSHRYNIIYASMENFLDDFYRNYLYIQSETGKAPEILRFPGGSINIFNISNYQSIVAEALRRGFIYYDWNVSAGDAFAEATTQSIIDNVVNGVHLCWGPAVVLMHDNGKPALASAVGTIIDRLAAEGYEFRPLDNSVKPPMFIYPD
;
A
#
# COMPACT_ATOMS: atom_id res chain seq x y z
N MET A 1 8.59 0.12 0.15
CA MET A 1 8.75 1.34 0.99
C MET A 1 7.42 2.02 1.14
N HIS A 2 7.27 2.82 2.20
CA HIS A 2 6.08 3.62 2.43
C HIS A 2 6.42 5.08 2.69
N SER A 3 6.97 5.38 3.87
CA SER A 3 7.51 6.67 4.28
C SER A 3 8.33 6.46 5.55
N TYR A 4 9.34 7.31 5.80
CA TYR A 4 10.09 7.28 7.04
C TYR A 4 9.27 7.84 8.21
N SER A 5 8.60 8.97 8.01
CA SER A 5 7.85 9.68 9.07
C SER A 5 6.35 9.41 9.08
N HIS A 6 5.77 9.05 7.93
CA HIS A 6 4.33 8.94 7.72
C HIS A 6 3.56 10.24 8.07
N ARG A 7 4.21 11.41 7.96
CA ARG A 7 3.62 12.73 8.25
C ARG A 7 3.22 13.46 6.99
N TYR A 8 1.98 13.22 6.56
CA TYR A 8 1.37 13.72 5.32
C TYR A 8 1.58 15.22 5.07
N ASN A 9 1.33 16.04 6.10
CA ASN A 9 1.47 17.49 6.01
C ASN A 9 2.91 17.99 5.86
N ILE A 10 3.91 17.12 6.07
CA ILE A 10 5.32 17.43 5.85
C ILE A 10 5.76 16.85 4.52
N ILE A 11 5.57 15.54 4.32
CA ILE A 11 6.11 14.82 3.16
C ILE A 11 5.49 15.31 1.84
N TYR A 12 4.26 15.80 1.84
CA TYR A 12 3.59 16.31 0.64
C TYR A 12 3.65 17.84 0.51
N ALA A 13 4.31 18.55 1.44
CA ALA A 13 4.41 20.01 1.36
C ALA A 13 5.34 20.51 0.24
N SER A 14 6.33 19.71 -0.17
CA SER A 14 7.23 20.02 -1.27
C SER A 14 7.87 18.76 -1.84
N MET A 15 8.44 18.84 -3.04
CA MET A 15 9.24 17.75 -3.62
C MET A 15 10.46 17.41 -2.76
N GLU A 16 11.11 18.42 -2.20
CA GLU A 16 12.28 18.25 -1.33
C GLU A 16 11.92 17.46 -0.07
N ASN A 17 10.82 17.82 0.61
CA ASN A 17 10.37 17.09 1.80
C ASN A 17 10.01 15.64 1.49
N PHE A 18 9.37 15.39 0.33
CA PHE A 18 9.08 14.04 -0.12
C PHE A 18 10.38 13.24 -0.31
N LEU A 19 11.35 13.81 -1.02
CA LEU A 19 12.61 13.15 -1.35
C LEU A 19 13.50 12.90 -0.12
N ASP A 20 13.51 13.82 0.84
CA ASP A 20 14.25 13.65 2.09
C ASP A 20 13.69 12.48 2.92
N ASP A 21 12.37 12.42 3.09
CA ASP A 21 11.69 11.32 3.79
C ASP A 21 11.87 9.98 3.05
N PHE A 22 11.72 10.02 1.73
CA PHE A 22 11.92 8.88 0.84
C PHE A 22 13.33 8.32 0.93
N TYR A 23 14.35 9.18 0.81
CA TYR A 23 15.75 8.75 0.80
C TYR A 23 16.18 8.24 2.17
N ARG A 24 15.70 8.86 3.26
CA ARG A 24 15.92 8.36 4.62
C ARG A 24 15.31 6.96 4.81
N ASN A 25 14.10 6.72 4.30
CA ASN A 25 13.49 5.38 4.34
C ASN A 25 14.27 4.36 3.51
N TYR A 26 14.70 4.76 2.31
CA TYR A 26 15.51 3.93 1.41
C TYR A 26 16.80 3.47 2.07
N LEU A 27 17.58 4.41 2.64
CA LEU A 27 18.83 4.10 3.31
C LEU A 27 18.61 3.19 4.53
N TYR A 28 17.57 3.45 5.32
CA TYR A 28 17.23 2.61 6.47
C TYR A 28 16.92 1.16 6.07
N ILE A 29 16.09 0.95 5.04
CA ILE A 29 15.78 -0.40 4.57
C ILE A 29 17.03 -1.07 4.00
N GLN A 30 17.84 -0.35 3.22
CA GLN A 30 19.07 -0.88 2.66
C GLN A 30 20.08 -1.28 3.75
N SER A 31 20.21 -0.48 4.82
CA SER A 31 21.13 -0.79 5.91
C SER A 31 20.68 -2.00 6.73
N GLU A 32 19.38 -2.15 6.98
CA GLU A 32 18.84 -3.26 7.77
C GLU A 32 18.80 -4.58 6.99
N THR A 33 18.56 -4.53 5.68
CA THR A 33 18.32 -5.74 4.87
C THR A 33 19.46 -6.10 3.93
N GLY A 34 20.40 -5.19 3.70
CA GLY A 34 21.43 -5.31 2.66
C GLY A 34 20.89 -5.22 1.22
N LYS A 35 19.59 -4.92 1.03
CA LYS A 35 18.93 -4.85 -0.28
C LYS A 35 18.31 -3.48 -0.50
N ALA A 36 18.53 -2.92 -1.68
CA ALA A 36 17.83 -1.73 -2.12
C ALA A 36 16.35 -2.07 -2.34
N PRO A 37 15.40 -1.34 -1.73
CA PRO A 37 13.99 -1.51 -2.05
C PRO A 37 13.68 -0.94 -3.44
N GLU A 38 12.74 -1.57 -4.14
CA GLU A 38 12.36 -1.21 -5.53
C GLU A 38 10.88 -0.82 -5.67
N ILE A 39 10.07 -1.14 -4.64
CA ILE A 39 8.63 -0.93 -4.63
C ILE A 39 8.26 0.18 -3.67
N LEU A 40 7.32 1.05 -4.07
CA LEU A 40 6.76 2.12 -3.26
C LEU A 40 5.25 1.94 -3.08
N ARG A 41 4.72 2.31 -1.92
CA ARG A 41 3.31 2.66 -1.74
C ARG A 41 3.27 4.06 -1.14
N PHE A 42 2.61 5.00 -1.78
CA PHE A 42 2.48 6.36 -1.25
C PHE A 42 1.60 6.37 0.02
N PRO A 43 1.96 7.11 1.08
CA PRO A 43 1.06 7.37 2.21
C PRO A 43 -0.28 7.93 1.74
N GLY A 44 -1.37 7.22 2.01
CA GLY A 44 -2.73 7.57 1.58
C GLY A 44 -3.07 7.19 0.14
N GLY A 45 -2.18 6.51 -0.57
CA GLY A 45 -2.31 6.23 -2.00
C GLY A 45 -1.68 7.33 -2.86
N SER A 46 -1.43 6.99 -4.13
CA SER A 46 -0.77 7.86 -5.10
C SER A 46 -1.49 9.20 -5.31
N ILE A 47 -2.81 9.21 -5.08
CA ILE A 47 -3.65 10.40 -5.11
C ILE A 47 -4.45 10.47 -3.81
N ASN A 48 -4.25 11.53 -3.04
CA ASN A 48 -4.96 11.79 -1.79
C ASN A 48 -5.05 13.29 -1.52
N ILE A 49 -5.84 13.66 -0.50
CA ILE A 49 -6.12 15.08 -0.19
C ILE A 49 -4.87 15.91 0.15
N PHE A 50 -3.79 15.28 0.61
CA PHE A 50 -2.58 15.98 1.02
C PHE A 50 -1.61 16.23 -0.13
N ASN A 51 -1.71 15.46 -1.21
CA ASN A 51 -0.85 15.59 -2.38
C ASN A 51 -1.61 16.05 -3.65
N ILE A 52 -2.88 16.43 -3.52
CA ILE A 52 -3.72 16.78 -4.68
C ILE A 52 -3.11 17.87 -5.58
N SER A 53 -2.29 18.77 -5.02
CA SER A 53 -1.61 19.84 -5.75
C SER A 53 -0.32 19.40 -6.46
N ASN A 54 0.25 18.24 -6.12
CA ASN A 54 1.58 17.82 -6.59
C ASN A 54 1.76 16.33 -6.85
N TYR A 55 0.69 15.52 -6.79
CA TYR A 55 0.74 14.07 -6.96
C TYR A 55 1.40 13.67 -8.28
N GLN A 56 1.11 14.38 -9.37
CA GLN A 56 1.70 14.11 -10.69
C GLN A 56 3.23 14.20 -10.66
N SER A 57 3.76 15.28 -10.07
CA SER A 57 5.20 15.51 -9.97
C SER A 57 5.86 14.48 -9.06
N ILE A 58 5.25 14.15 -7.92
CA ILE A 58 5.77 13.17 -6.96
C ILE A 58 5.77 11.75 -7.56
N VAL A 59 4.70 11.36 -8.25
CA VAL A 59 4.60 10.10 -8.97
C VAL A 59 5.65 10.03 -10.08
N ALA A 60 5.76 11.08 -10.90
CA ALA A 60 6.75 11.14 -11.97
C ALA A 60 8.19 11.01 -11.43
N GLU A 61 8.49 11.66 -10.30
CA GLU A 61 9.81 11.59 -9.69
C GLU A 61 10.13 10.19 -9.13
N ALA A 62 9.16 9.51 -8.51
CA ALA A 62 9.34 8.13 -8.05
C ALA A 62 9.61 7.18 -9.24
N LEU A 63 8.84 7.30 -10.32
CA LEU A 63 9.04 6.52 -11.54
C LEU A 63 10.40 6.81 -12.19
N ARG A 64 10.81 8.08 -12.28
CA ARG A 64 12.11 8.50 -12.81
C ARG A 64 13.29 7.89 -12.04
N ARG A 65 13.11 7.62 -10.74
CA ARG A 65 14.09 6.95 -9.88
C ARG A 65 14.05 5.43 -9.96
N GLY A 66 13.19 4.86 -10.80
CA GLY A 66 13.10 3.41 -11.04
C GLY A 66 12.17 2.66 -10.09
N PHE A 67 11.34 3.36 -9.30
CA PHE A 67 10.38 2.72 -8.41
C PHE A 67 9.07 2.43 -9.13
N ILE A 68 8.55 1.22 -8.96
CA ILE A 68 7.15 0.92 -9.29
C ILE A 68 6.33 1.14 -8.03
N TYR A 69 5.21 1.85 -8.16
CA TYR A 69 4.29 2.06 -7.06
C TYR A 69 3.02 1.23 -7.18
N TYR A 70 2.48 0.82 -6.03
CA TYR A 70 1.26 0.03 -5.93
C TYR A 70 0.30 0.70 -4.95
N ASP A 71 -0.88 1.07 -5.46
CA ASP A 71 -2.02 1.39 -4.61
C ASP A 71 -2.68 0.07 -4.15
N TRP A 72 -4.00 -0.01 -4.19
CA TRP A 72 -4.78 -1.20 -3.89
C TRP A 72 -6.10 -1.16 -4.66
N ASN A 73 -6.68 -2.34 -4.89
CA ASN A 73 -8.03 -2.48 -5.46
C ASN A 73 -9.01 -3.19 -4.50
N VAL A 74 -8.53 -3.66 -3.34
CA VAL A 74 -9.34 -4.18 -2.24
C VAL A 74 -8.90 -3.51 -0.95
N SER A 75 -9.87 -3.05 -0.15
CA SER A 75 -9.61 -2.48 1.18
C SER A 75 -10.18 -3.40 2.25
N ALA A 76 -9.39 -3.70 3.28
CA ALA A 76 -9.88 -4.42 4.45
C ALA A 76 -10.79 -3.57 5.35
N GLY A 77 -10.74 -2.23 5.22
CA GLY A 77 -11.44 -1.31 6.12
C GLY A 77 -10.85 -1.26 7.55
N ASP A 78 -9.65 -1.80 7.75
CA ASP A 78 -8.98 -1.89 9.06
C ASP A 78 -8.37 -0.57 9.56
N ALA A 79 -8.35 0.44 8.70
CA ALA A 79 -8.03 1.82 9.06
C ALA A 79 -9.09 2.45 9.97
N PHE A 80 -10.34 2.00 9.88
CA PHE A 80 -11.44 2.48 10.73
C PHE A 80 -11.30 2.00 12.18
N ALA A 81 -11.83 2.77 13.13
CA ALA A 81 -11.70 2.47 14.56
C ALA A 81 -12.64 1.32 14.98
N GLU A 82 -13.78 1.23 14.31
CA GLU A 82 -14.86 0.28 14.50
C GLU A 82 -14.65 -1.07 13.77
N ALA A 83 -13.52 -1.22 13.07
CA ALA A 83 -13.21 -2.43 12.33
C ALA A 83 -13.15 -3.64 13.27
N THR A 84 -13.98 -4.64 12.99
CA THR A 84 -14.01 -5.94 13.70
C THR A 84 -13.27 -6.99 12.90
N THR A 85 -12.87 -8.09 13.55
CA THR A 85 -12.29 -9.25 12.86
C THR A 85 -13.19 -9.73 11.71
N GLN A 86 -14.50 -9.84 11.97
CA GLN A 86 -15.46 -10.33 10.97
C GLN A 86 -15.62 -9.36 9.81
N SER A 87 -15.77 -8.06 10.07
CA SER A 87 -15.88 -7.06 9.00
C SER A 87 -14.63 -7.00 8.14
N ILE A 88 -13.44 -7.19 8.73
CA ILE A 88 -12.18 -7.26 7.98
C ILE A 88 -12.18 -8.49 7.05
N ILE A 89 -12.55 -9.67 7.58
CA ILE A 89 -12.66 -10.91 6.78
C ILE A 89 -13.62 -10.72 5.62
N ASP A 90 -14.83 -10.21 5.90
CA ASP A 90 -15.87 -10.05 4.88
C ASP A 90 -15.47 -9.03 3.82
N ASN A 91 -14.89 -7.89 4.21
CA ASN A 91 -14.41 -6.88 3.28
C ASN A 91 -13.35 -7.43 2.32
N VAL A 92 -12.37 -8.19 2.85
CA VAL A 92 -11.30 -8.75 2.03
C VAL A 92 -11.82 -9.84 1.11
N VAL A 93 -12.54 -10.83 1.65
CA VAL A 93 -13.03 -11.97 0.85
C VAL A 93 -13.98 -11.49 -0.25
N ASN A 94 -14.99 -10.69 0.09
CA ASN A 94 -15.94 -10.17 -0.89
C ASN A 94 -15.24 -9.26 -1.91
N GLY A 95 -14.29 -8.42 -1.47
CA GLY A 95 -13.55 -7.54 -2.38
C GLY A 95 -12.66 -8.31 -3.37
N VAL A 96 -12.03 -9.40 -2.92
CA VAL A 96 -11.24 -10.29 -3.77
C VAL A 96 -12.13 -10.97 -4.82
N HIS A 97 -13.35 -11.39 -4.48
CA HIS A 97 -14.30 -11.99 -5.42
C HIS A 97 -14.75 -11.05 -6.54
N LEU A 98 -14.70 -9.73 -6.31
CA LEU A 98 -15.05 -8.72 -7.31
C LEU A 98 -13.89 -8.41 -8.28
N CYS A 99 -12.67 -8.88 -7.99
CA CYS A 99 -11.51 -8.64 -8.83
C CYS A 99 -11.47 -9.61 -10.03
N TRP A 100 -11.35 -9.06 -11.24
CA TRP A 100 -11.19 -9.86 -12.46
C TRP A 100 -9.74 -10.29 -12.71
N GLY A 101 -8.80 -9.73 -11.95
CA GLY A 101 -7.37 -10.04 -12.01
C GLY A 101 -6.78 -10.08 -10.59
N PRO A 102 -5.44 -9.96 -10.45
CA PRO A 102 -4.80 -9.96 -9.15
C PRO A 102 -5.42 -8.93 -8.18
N ALA A 103 -5.80 -9.40 -6.99
CA ALA A 103 -6.24 -8.55 -5.90
C ALA A 103 -5.02 -8.08 -5.10
N VAL A 104 -4.83 -6.76 -5.00
CA VAL A 104 -3.87 -6.14 -4.08
C VAL A 104 -4.67 -5.56 -2.93
N VAL A 105 -4.62 -6.25 -1.80
CA VAL A 105 -5.39 -5.93 -0.60
C VAL A 105 -4.61 -4.93 0.26
N LEU A 106 -5.24 -3.82 0.65
CA LEU A 106 -4.72 -2.90 1.67
C LEU A 106 -5.13 -3.37 3.07
N MET A 107 -4.12 -3.59 3.91
CA MET A 107 -4.18 -3.90 5.34
C MET A 107 -3.05 -3.16 6.06
N HIS A 108 -3.15 -3.00 7.38
CA HIS A 108 -2.21 -2.25 8.21
C HIS A 108 -1.75 -3.09 9.41
N ASP A 109 -0.51 -3.59 9.39
CA ASP A 109 0.12 -4.36 10.46
C ASP A 109 0.47 -3.54 11.72
N ASN A 110 -0.48 -2.75 12.21
CA ASN A 110 -0.35 -1.80 13.31
C ASN A 110 -0.55 -2.42 14.71
N GLY A 111 -0.54 -3.75 14.81
CA GLY A 111 -0.73 -4.47 16.09
C GLY A 111 -2.18 -4.57 16.58
N LYS A 112 -3.19 -4.16 15.79
CA LYS A 112 -4.60 -4.33 16.16
C LYS A 112 -4.96 -5.83 16.26
N PRO A 113 -5.50 -6.31 17.40
CA PRO A 113 -5.86 -7.73 17.59
C PRO A 113 -6.88 -8.26 16.58
N ALA A 114 -7.80 -7.40 16.13
CA ALA A 114 -8.81 -7.74 15.13
C ALA A 114 -8.17 -8.16 13.80
N LEU A 115 -7.11 -7.47 13.38
CA LEU A 115 -6.39 -7.79 12.15
C LEU A 115 -5.61 -9.10 12.31
N ALA A 116 -4.87 -9.25 13.40
CA ALA A 116 -4.11 -10.47 13.68
C ALA A 116 -5.00 -11.72 13.67
N SER A 117 -6.23 -11.59 14.20
CA SER A 117 -7.23 -12.67 14.20
C SER A 117 -7.85 -12.92 12.82
N ALA A 118 -7.88 -11.93 11.93
CA ALA A 118 -8.53 -12.02 10.63
C ALA A 118 -7.64 -12.69 9.56
N VAL A 119 -6.33 -12.41 9.57
CA VAL A 119 -5.40 -12.81 8.49
C VAL A 119 -5.41 -14.32 8.23
N GLY A 120 -5.36 -15.15 9.29
CA GLY A 120 -5.40 -16.61 9.14
C GLY A 120 -6.67 -17.08 8.44
N THR A 121 -7.84 -16.59 8.88
CA THR A 121 -9.14 -16.94 8.29
C THR A 121 -9.25 -16.50 6.83
N ILE A 122 -8.72 -15.32 6.49
CA ILE A 122 -8.69 -14.82 5.11
C ILE A 122 -7.87 -15.74 4.21
N ILE A 123 -6.66 -16.12 4.66
CA ILE A 123 -5.78 -17.02 3.92
C ILE A 123 -6.46 -18.37 3.70
N ASP A 124 -7.00 -18.97 4.77
CA ASP A 124 -7.63 -20.30 4.68
C ASP A 124 -8.84 -20.31 3.74
N ARG A 125 -9.70 -19.29 3.79
CA ARG A 125 -10.88 -19.20 2.93
C ARG A 125 -10.51 -19.05 1.46
N LEU A 126 -9.66 -18.06 1.14
CA LEU A 126 -9.28 -17.80 -0.24
C LEU A 126 -8.44 -18.95 -0.81
N ALA A 127 -7.57 -19.57 -0.02
CA ALA A 127 -6.82 -20.76 -0.45
C ALA A 127 -7.76 -21.95 -0.75
N ALA A 128 -8.79 -22.18 0.08
CA ALA A 128 -9.79 -23.22 -0.16
C ALA A 128 -10.61 -23.00 -1.45
N GLU A 129 -10.73 -21.74 -1.89
CA GLU A 129 -11.37 -21.34 -3.15
C GLU A 129 -10.41 -21.37 -4.35
N GLY A 130 -9.13 -21.70 -4.14
CA GLY A 130 -8.12 -21.82 -5.19
C GLY A 130 -7.31 -20.54 -5.48
N TYR A 131 -7.39 -19.52 -4.63
CA TYR A 131 -6.52 -18.35 -4.73
C TYR A 131 -5.10 -18.67 -4.25
N GLU A 132 -4.12 -18.01 -4.88
CA GLU A 132 -2.72 -18.05 -4.45
C GLU A 132 -2.29 -16.70 -3.87
N PHE A 133 -1.50 -16.75 -2.80
CA PHE A 133 -0.88 -15.57 -2.21
C PHE A 133 0.57 -15.45 -2.70
N ARG A 134 0.91 -14.31 -3.29
CA ARG A 134 2.25 -14.04 -3.82
C ARG A 134 2.77 -12.70 -3.32
N PRO A 135 4.09 -12.58 -3.07
CA PRO A 135 4.69 -11.28 -2.81
C PRO A 135 4.59 -10.39 -4.05
N LEU A 136 4.59 -9.07 -3.85
CA LEU A 136 4.74 -8.13 -4.96
C LEU A 136 6.20 -8.13 -5.44
N ASP A 137 6.36 -8.18 -6.75
CA ASP A 137 7.59 -7.87 -7.46
C ASP A 137 7.25 -6.96 -8.66
N ASN A 138 8.26 -6.46 -9.35
CA ASN A 138 8.08 -5.55 -10.49
C ASN A 138 7.46 -6.19 -11.75
N SER A 139 7.12 -7.48 -11.74
CA SER A 139 6.38 -8.15 -12.83
C SER A 139 4.86 -8.08 -12.66
N VAL A 140 4.37 -7.76 -11.46
CA VAL A 140 2.94 -7.61 -11.18
C VAL A 140 2.44 -6.29 -11.76
N LYS A 141 1.37 -6.30 -12.56
CA LYS A 141 0.74 -5.06 -13.02
C LYS A 141 0.18 -4.30 -11.81
N PRO A 142 0.64 -3.08 -11.51
CA PRO A 142 0.19 -2.37 -10.33
C PRO A 142 -1.24 -1.85 -10.49
N PRO A 143 -2.11 -1.97 -9.46
CA PRO A 143 -3.28 -1.13 -9.38
C PRO A 143 -2.82 0.30 -9.07
N MET A 144 -3.24 1.24 -9.90
CA MET A 144 -2.96 2.66 -9.74
C MET A 144 -4.28 3.42 -9.69
N PHE A 145 -4.39 4.40 -8.80
CA PHE A 145 -5.52 5.32 -8.82
C PHE A 145 -5.52 6.15 -10.10
N ILE A 146 -6.72 6.32 -10.67
CA ILE A 146 -6.93 7.05 -11.91
C ILE A 146 -6.81 8.54 -11.60
N TYR A 147 -6.07 9.27 -12.44
CA TYR A 147 -5.96 10.72 -12.32
C TYR A 147 -7.36 11.33 -12.45
N PRO A 148 -7.78 12.19 -11.51
CA PRO A 148 -9.07 12.87 -11.65
C PRO A 148 -9.04 13.74 -12.91
N ASP A 149 -10.19 13.84 -13.56
CA ASP A 149 -10.42 14.75 -14.71
C ASP A 149 -10.23 16.23 -14.32
#